data_AF-A0A3A4J5E0-F1
#
_entry.id   AF-A0A3A4J5E0-F1
#
_cell.length_a   1.000
_cell.length_b   1.000
_cell.length_c   1.000
_cell.angle_alpha   90.00
_cell.angle_beta   90.00
_cell.angle_gamma   90.00
#
_symmetry.space_group_name_H-M   'P 1'
#
loop_
_entity.id
_entity.type
_entity.pdbx_description
1 polymer ?
#
loop_
_entity_poly.entity_id
_entity_poly.type
_entity_poly.pdbx_seq_one_letter_code
_entity_poly.pdbx_strand_id
1 'polypeptide(L)'
;MPKGSTPRTAEEIFNDEALALLDDLQTKLMSSFVDKVGIVDSLTKILTLECCQDKARACLVNAITFQTAMFGKSNQEENWYSTWKEIIEAFDDLKYPGDLIGPAVISLKDVQNAIARGEKIRKEFEKQKPNIMKTFILQRVFN
;
A
#
# COMPACT_ATOMS: atom_id res chain seq x y z
N MET A 1 -3.96 6.63 41.36
CA MET A 1 -2.94 7.18 40.45
C MET A 1 -3.21 6.63 39.06
N PRO A 2 -3.37 7.45 38.02
CA PRO A 2 -3.63 6.95 36.67
C PRO A 2 -2.41 6.17 36.18
N LYS A 3 -2.64 4.99 35.60
CA LYS A 3 -1.61 4.19 34.94
C LYS A 3 -1.02 5.04 33.82
N GLY A 4 0.28 5.32 33.90
CA GLY A 4 1.00 5.99 32.83
C GLY A 4 0.84 5.20 31.54
N SER A 5 0.33 5.86 30.50
CA SER A 5 0.38 5.34 29.15
C SER A 5 1.84 5.03 28.84
N THR A 6 2.16 3.77 28.56
CA THR A 6 3.46 3.40 28.00
C THR A 6 3.72 4.26 26.77
N PRO A 7 4.91 4.86 26.62
CA PRO A 7 5.27 5.55 25.39
C PRO A 7 5.11 4.59 24.23
N ARG A 8 4.34 5.00 23.21
CA ARG A 8 4.15 4.18 22.02
C ARG A 8 5.52 3.96 21.37
N THR A 9 5.81 2.74 20.97
CA THR A 9 7.10 2.45 20.31
C THR A 9 7.15 3.17 18.95
N ALA A 10 8.34 3.46 18.45
CA ALA A 10 8.51 4.02 17.10
C ALA A 10 7.83 3.15 16.03
N GLU A 11 7.69 1.85 16.29
CA GLU A 11 6.99 0.85 15.47
C GLU A 11 5.45 0.95 15.57
N GLU A 12 4.91 1.36 16.73
CA GLU A 12 3.48 1.64 16.92
C GLU A 12 3.06 3.01 16.35
N ILE A 13 3.95 4.00 16.35
CA ILE A 13 3.75 5.29 15.68
C ILE A 13 3.93 5.14 14.16
N PHE A 14 4.94 4.35 13.74
CA PHE A 14 5.16 3.89 12.35
C PHE A 14 3.90 3.30 11.75
N ASN A 15 3.18 2.49 12.51
CA ASN A 15 1.95 1.87 12.05
C ASN A 15 0.85 2.91 11.87
N ASP A 16 0.63 3.85 12.78
CA ASP A 16 -0.55 4.72 12.70
C ASP A 16 -0.55 5.71 11.52
N GLU A 17 0.57 6.40 11.26
CA GLU A 17 0.64 7.40 10.17
C GLU A 17 0.68 6.72 8.80
N ALA A 18 1.42 5.61 8.68
CA ALA A 18 1.41 4.79 7.48
C ALA A 18 0.04 4.13 7.26
N LEU A 19 -0.63 3.64 8.31
CA LEU A 19 -1.98 3.08 8.21
C LEU A 19 -3.00 4.14 7.81
N ALA A 20 -2.90 5.36 8.33
CA ALA A 20 -3.77 6.45 7.92
C ALA A 20 -3.61 6.79 6.44
N LEU A 21 -2.38 6.86 5.94
CA LEU A 21 -2.10 7.07 4.52
C LEU A 21 -2.53 5.87 3.65
N LEU A 22 -2.41 4.65 4.15
CA LEU A 22 -2.89 3.43 3.47
C LEU A 22 -4.42 3.35 3.45
N ASP A 23 -5.10 3.80 4.50
CA ASP A 23 -6.56 3.85 4.59
C ASP A 23 -7.13 4.99 3.70
N ASP A 24 -6.41 6.11 3.60
CA ASP A 24 -6.71 7.21 2.68
C ASP A 24 -6.52 6.78 1.21
N LEU A 25 -5.40 6.12 0.90
CA LEU A 25 -5.14 5.51 -0.40
C LEU A 25 -6.22 4.48 -0.76
N GLN A 26 -6.62 3.64 0.20
CA GLN A 26 -7.73 2.71 0.04
C GLN A 26 -9.03 3.43 -0.31
N THR A 27 -9.36 4.51 0.39
CA THR A 27 -10.59 5.27 0.17
C THR A 27 -10.64 5.87 -1.24
N LYS A 28 -9.50 6.40 -1.72
CA LYS A 28 -9.38 6.95 -3.08
C LYS A 28 -9.38 5.90 -4.18
N LEU A 29 -8.86 4.71 -3.89
CA LEU A 29 -8.94 3.59 -4.84
C LEU A 29 -10.39 3.12 -4.97
N MET A 30 -11.12 3.01 -3.85
CA MET A 30 -12.49 2.51 -3.78
C MET A 30 -13.57 3.50 -4.24
N SER A 31 -13.22 4.72 -4.65
CA SER A 31 -14.20 5.67 -5.17
C SER A 31 -14.67 5.29 -6.57
N SER A 32 -15.95 5.58 -6.86
CA SER A 32 -16.58 5.30 -8.16
C SER A 32 -15.88 5.97 -9.36
N PHE A 33 -15.10 7.01 -9.10
CA PHE A 33 -14.13 7.56 -10.03
C PHE A 33 -12.75 7.48 -9.37
N VAL A 34 -11.82 6.76 -10.00
CA VAL A 34 -10.45 6.64 -9.49
C VAL A 34 -9.76 7.99 -9.65
N ASP A 35 -9.54 8.68 -8.54
CA ASP A 35 -8.76 9.92 -8.49
C ASP A 35 -7.28 9.60 -8.59
N LYS A 36 -6.79 9.49 -9.82
CA LYS A 36 -5.38 9.14 -10.12
C LYS A 36 -4.42 10.14 -9.47
N VAL A 37 -4.73 11.43 -9.49
CA VAL A 37 -3.90 12.50 -8.88
C VAL A 37 -3.89 12.36 -7.35
N GLY A 38 -5.05 12.13 -6.73
CA GLY A 38 -5.12 11.92 -5.29
C GLY A 38 -4.36 10.67 -4.84
N ILE A 39 -4.37 9.59 -5.63
CA ILE A 39 -3.60 8.37 -5.35
C ILE A 39 -2.10 8.64 -5.46
N VAL A 40 -1.69 9.39 -6.49
CA VAL A 40 -0.30 9.82 -6.68
C VAL A 40 0.22 10.59 -5.47
N ASP A 41 -0.59 11.53 -4.98
CA ASP A 41 -0.27 12.33 -3.81
C ASP A 41 -0.14 11.48 -2.56
N SER A 42 -1.04 10.51 -2.34
CA SER A 42 -0.96 9.61 -1.19
C SER A 42 0.30 8.73 -1.23
N LEU A 43 0.68 8.20 -2.40
CA LEU A 43 1.92 7.43 -2.56
C LEU A 43 3.17 8.30 -2.36
N THR A 44 3.16 9.54 -2.86
CA THR A 44 4.26 10.50 -2.66
C THR A 44 4.40 10.88 -1.17
N LYS A 45 3.28 11.04 -0.45
CA LYS A 45 3.29 11.26 1.00
C LYS A 45 3.87 10.07 1.76
N ILE A 46 3.56 8.84 1.35
CA ILE A 46 4.19 7.63 1.92
C ILE A 46 5.72 7.67 1.75
N LEU A 47 6.22 8.17 0.62
CA LEU A 47 7.67 8.35 0.40
C LEU A 47 8.31 9.42 1.28
N THR A 48 7.56 10.43 1.72
CA THR A 48 8.07 11.48 2.61
C THR A 48 8.17 11.06 4.08
N LEU A 49 7.56 9.93 4.45
CA LEU A 49 7.68 9.42 5.81
C LEU A 49 9.16 9.11 6.09
N GLU A 50 9.68 9.64 7.21
CA GLU A 50 11.08 9.47 7.60
C GLU A 50 11.47 7.99 7.68
N CYS A 51 10.55 7.13 8.15
CA CYS A 51 10.72 5.67 8.20
C CYS A 51 10.82 4.99 6.83
N CYS A 52 10.37 5.67 5.78
CA CYS A 52 10.41 5.20 4.40
C CYS A 52 11.67 5.68 3.66
N GLN A 53 12.46 6.63 4.18
CA GLN A 53 13.59 7.19 3.42
C GLN A 53 14.60 6.12 2.98
N ASP A 54 14.89 5.12 3.80
CA ASP A 54 15.82 4.01 3.46
C ASP A 54 15.12 2.74 2.94
N LYS A 55 13.79 2.69 3.01
CA LYS A 55 12.97 1.50 2.69
C LYS A 55 11.76 1.79 1.81
N ALA A 56 11.78 2.92 1.11
CA ALA A 56 10.65 3.48 0.37
C ALA A 56 10.04 2.49 -0.62
N ARG A 57 10.90 1.82 -1.40
CA ARG A 57 10.48 0.78 -2.33
C ARG A 57 9.73 -0.35 -1.64
N ALA A 58 10.23 -0.82 -0.49
CA ALA A 58 9.57 -1.88 0.28
C ALA A 58 8.22 -1.42 0.84
N CYS A 59 8.13 -0.18 1.32
CA CYS A 59 6.89 0.41 1.81
C CYS A 59 5.82 0.52 0.71
N LEU A 60 6.18 1.01 -0.48
CA LEU A 60 5.27 1.07 -1.63
C LEU A 60 4.85 -0.31 -2.12
N VAL A 61 5.80 -1.26 -2.24
CA VAL A 61 5.49 -2.66 -2.61
C VAL A 61 4.53 -3.29 -1.60
N ASN A 62 4.76 -3.09 -0.31
CA ASN A 62 3.88 -3.60 0.74
C ASN A 62 2.51 -2.94 0.71
N ALA A 63 2.43 -1.64 0.48
CA ALA A 63 1.17 -0.91 0.29
C ALA A 63 0.32 -1.54 -0.82
N ILE A 64 0.91 -1.70 -2.01
CA ILE A 64 0.24 -2.29 -3.19
C ILE A 64 -0.18 -3.74 -2.91
N THR A 65 0.71 -4.52 -2.29
CA THR A 65 0.45 -5.92 -1.91
C THR A 65 -0.75 -6.02 -0.96
N PHE A 66 -0.77 -5.19 0.08
CA PHE A 66 -1.83 -5.14 1.09
C PHE A 66 -3.18 -4.79 0.45
N GLN A 67 -3.22 -3.73 -0.35
CA GLN A 67 -4.44 -3.30 -1.04
C GLN A 67 -4.97 -4.42 -1.95
N THR A 68 -4.10 -4.99 -2.78
CA THR A 68 -4.48 -6.10 -3.68
C THR A 68 -5.09 -7.27 -2.90
N ALA A 69 -4.48 -7.64 -1.76
CA ALA A 69 -4.99 -8.72 -0.93
C ALA A 69 -6.35 -8.40 -0.29
N MET A 70 -6.59 -7.13 0.09
CA MET A 70 -7.82 -6.68 0.74
C MET A 70 -9.05 -6.69 -0.19
N PHE A 71 -8.92 -6.33 -1.47
CA PHE A 71 -10.09 -6.20 -2.37
C PHE A 71 -10.41 -7.48 -3.15
N GLY A 72 -9.39 -8.25 -3.56
CA GLY A 72 -9.62 -9.45 -4.36
C GLY A 72 -10.28 -9.16 -5.70
N LYS A 73 -10.59 -10.20 -6.48
CA LYS A 73 -11.40 -10.10 -7.70
C LYS A 73 -12.85 -10.36 -7.32
N SER A 74 -13.60 -9.38 -6.82
CA SER A 74 -15.06 -9.54 -6.79
C SER A 74 -15.62 -9.26 -8.19
N ASN A 75 -16.81 -9.77 -8.53
CA ASN A 75 -17.35 -9.82 -9.90
C ASN A 75 -17.64 -8.44 -10.57
N GLN A 76 -17.20 -7.32 -9.97
CA GLN A 76 -17.13 -5.99 -10.61
C GLN A 76 -15.69 -5.55 -10.95
N GLU A 77 -14.68 -6.39 -10.72
CA GLU A 77 -13.29 -5.96 -10.52
C GLU A 77 -12.25 -6.79 -11.31
N GLU A 78 -12.44 -6.92 -12.62
CA GLU A 78 -11.28 -7.13 -13.51
C GLU A 78 -10.33 -5.91 -13.53
N ASN A 79 -10.76 -4.79 -12.95
CA ASN A 79 -10.11 -3.51 -13.12
C ASN A 79 -9.02 -3.18 -12.10
N TRP A 80 -8.81 -3.89 -10.97
CA TRP A 80 -7.81 -3.42 -9.97
C TRP A 80 -6.36 -3.51 -10.42
N TYR A 81 -5.99 -4.63 -11.06
CA TYR A 81 -4.67 -4.76 -11.67
C TYR A 81 -4.47 -3.71 -12.77
N SER A 82 -5.49 -3.53 -13.61
CA SER A 82 -5.50 -2.52 -14.67
C SER A 82 -5.48 -1.09 -14.13
N THR A 83 -6.15 -0.80 -13.01
CA THR A 83 -6.18 0.49 -12.32
C THR A 83 -4.81 0.80 -11.73
N TRP A 84 -4.19 -0.14 -11.02
CA TRP A 84 -2.82 0.03 -10.52
C TRP A 84 -1.82 0.18 -11.66
N LYS A 85 -1.97 -0.64 -12.71
CA LYS A 85 -1.16 -0.56 -13.92
C LYS A 85 -1.33 0.79 -14.61
N GLU A 86 -2.55 1.30 -14.77
CA GLU A 86 -2.84 2.60 -15.37
C GLU A 86 -2.38 3.78 -14.50
N ILE A 87 -2.53 3.69 -13.18
CA ILE A 87 -2.01 4.69 -12.24
C ILE A 87 -0.50 4.76 -12.43
N ILE A 88 0.19 3.61 -12.48
CA ILE A 88 1.65 3.55 -12.57
C ILE A 88 2.19 3.76 -13.98
N GLU A 89 1.44 3.47 -15.03
CA GLU A 89 1.79 3.82 -16.42
C GLU A 89 1.58 5.32 -16.69
N ALA A 90 0.65 5.96 -15.97
CA ALA A 90 0.50 7.41 -15.96
C ALA A 90 1.55 8.11 -15.07
N PHE A 91 2.28 7.34 -14.26
CA PHE A 91 3.48 7.78 -13.56
C PHE A 91 4.71 7.46 -14.40
N ASP A 92 5.55 8.46 -14.66
CA ASP A 92 6.97 8.16 -14.92
C ASP A 92 7.55 7.66 -13.59
N ASP A 93 7.77 6.34 -13.46
CA ASP A 93 8.76 5.74 -12.56
C ASP A 93 8.90 6.50 -11.21
N LEU A 94 7.90 6.37 -10.32
CA LEU A 94 7.70 7.25 -9.15
C LEU A 94 9.02 7.48 -8.36
N LYS A 95 9.44 8.74 -8.28
CA LYS A 95 10.70 9.19 -7.65
C LYS A 95 10.46 9.78 -6.26
N TYR A 96 11.53 10.03 -5.52
CA TYR A 96 11.42 10.87 -4.33
C TYR A 96 10.95 12.28 -4.71
N PRO A 97 10.05 12.90 -3.93
CA PRO A 97 9.68 14.29 -4.17
C PRO A 97 10.91 15.20 -4.16
N GLY A 98 11.07 15.97 -5.24
CA GLY A 98 12.22 16.86 -5.47
C GLY A 98 13.37 16.24 -6.26
N ASP A 99 13.40 14.93 -6.47
CA ASP A 99 14.46 14.24 -7.22
C ASP A 99 14.05 13.97 -8.67
N LEU A 100 14.08 15.03 -9.49
CA LEU A 100 13.65 14.96 -10.90
C LEU A 100 14.59 14.11 -11.78
N ILE A 101 15.84 13.93 -11.36
CA ILE A 101 16.91 13.35 -12.19
C ILE A 101 17.32 11.95 -11.69
N GLY A 102 17.03 11.61 -10.42
CA GLY A 102 17.30 10.30 -9.83
C GLY A 102 16.51 9.14 -10.47
N PRO A 103 16.92 7.88 -10.20
CA PRO A 103 16.18 6.70 -10.63
C PRO A 103 14.82 6.60 -9.91
N ALA A 104 13.90 5.86 -10.52
CA ALA A 104 12.63 5.49 -9.89
C ALA A 104 12.84 4.82 -8.53
N VAL A 105 11.98 5.15 -7.57
CA VAL A 105 11.88 4.41 -6.30
C VAL A 105 11.19 3.06 -6.50
N ILE A 106 10.23 2.99 -7.43
CA ILE A 106 9.50 1.77 -7.78
C ILE A 106 9.31 1.69 -9.29
N SER A 107 9.46 0.48 -9.83
CA SER A 107 9.24 0.18 -11.26
C SER A 107 7.90 -0.53 -11.51
N LEU A 108 7.42 -0.53 -12.75
CA LEU A 108 6.26 -1.33 -13.16
C LEU A 108 6.39 -2.83 -12.79
N LYS A 109 7.60 -3.38 -12.89
CA LYS A 109 7.87 -4.78 -12.53
C LYS A 109 7.66 -5.05 -11.04
N ASP A 110 8.04 -4.11 -10.19
CA ASP A 110 7.86 -4.23 -8.74
C ASP A 110 6.39 -4.26 -8.36
N VAL A 111 5.59 -3.49 -9.08
CA VAL A 111 4.14 -3.40 -8.89
C VAL A 111 3.49 -4.70 -9.34
N GLN A 112 3.86 -5.23 -10.51
CA GLN A 112 3.37 -6.51 -10.98
C GLN A 112 3.66 -7.62 -9.97
N ASN A 113 4.86 -7.62 -9.39
CA ASN A 113 5.23 -8.56 -8.33
C ASN A 113 4.42 -8.35 -7.04
N ALA A 114 4.19 -7.10 -6.64
CA ALA A 114 3.39 -6.75 -5.47
C ALA A 114 1.93 -7.22 -5.62
N ILE A 115 1.34 -7.02 -6.80
CA ILE A 115 -0.01 -7.48 -7.12
C ILE A 115 -0.07 -9.01 -7.08
N ALA A 116 0.86 -9.70 -7.74
CA ALA A 116 0.91 -11.17 -7.71
C ALA A 116 1.05 -11.72 -6.27
N ARG A 117 1.85 -11.05 -5.42
CA ARG A 117 1.97 -11.39 -3.99
C ARG A 117 0.65 -11.16 -3.25
N GLY A 118 -0.02 -10.04 -3.49
CA GLY A 118 -1.31 -9.72 -2.88
C GLY A 118 -2.40 -10.72 -3.25
N GLU A 119 -2.49 -11.10 -4.53
CA GLU A 119 -3.41 -12.14 -5.00
C GLU A 119 -3.14 -13.50 -4.32
N LYS A 120 -1.87 -13.84 -4.12
CA LYS A 120 -1.49 -15.06 -3.39
C LYS A 120 -1.96 -15.01 -1.93
N ILE A 121 -1.73 -13.90 -1.24
CA ILE A 121 -2.18 -13.71 0.16
C ILE A 121 -3.70 -13.78 0.25
N ARG A 122 -4.43 -13.19 -0.70
CA ARG A 122 -5.89 -13.29 -0.77
C ARG A 122 -6.36 -14.73 -0.93
N LYS A 123 -5.76 -15.50 -1.84
CA LYS A 123 -6.06 -16.94 -2.00
C LYS A 123 -5.77 -17.73 -0.72
N GLU A 124 -4.73 -17.37 0.03
CA GLU A 124 -4.45 -17.97 1.34
C GLU A 124 -5.54 -17.62 2.37
N PHE A 125 -5.98 -16.36 2.42
CA PHE A 125 -7.09 -15.92 3.26
C PHE A 125 -8.38 -16.66 2.93
N GLU A 126 -8.77 -16.76 1.65
CA GLU A 126 -10.00 -17.43 1.21
C GLU A 126 -10.02 -18.93 1.56
N LYS A 127 -8.84 -19.56 1.60
CA LYS A 127 -8.68 -20.96 2.05
C LYS A 127 -8.78 -21.11 3.57
N GLN A 128 -8.13 -20.22 4.33
CA GLN A 128 -8.05 -20.35 5.79
C GLN A 128 -9.26 -19.76 6.51
N LYS A 129 -9.95 -18.80 5.88
CA LYS A 129 -11.09 -18.02 6.41
C LYS A 129 -10.86 -17.53 7.85
N PRO A 130 -9.75 -16.82 8.14
CA PRO A 130 -9.51 -16.27 9.47
C PRO A 130 -10.54 -15.19 9.82
N ASN A 131 -10.81 -15.00 11.12
CA ASN A 131 -11.86 -14.11 11.63
C ASN A 131 -11.64 -12.62 11.30
N ILE A 132 -10.39 -12.20 11.05
CA ILE A 132 -10.06 -10.79 10.82
C ILE A 132 -9.13 -10.66 9.61
N MET A 133 -9.72 -10.27 8.48
CA MET A 133 -9.03 -10.15 7.19
C MET A 133 -7.87 -9.15 7.21
N LYS A 134 -8.10 -7.93 7.71
CA LYS A 134 -7.10 -6.85 7.74
C LYS A 134 -5.85 -7.28 8.52
N THR A 135 -6.04 -7.86 9.70
CA THR A 135 -4.94 -8.36 10.55
C THR A 135 -4.17 -9.50 9.89
N PHE A 136 -4.86 -10.47 9.28
CA PHE A 136 -4.22 -11.57 8.56
C PHE A 136 -3.34 -11.05 7.42
N ILE A 137 -3.87 -10.12 6.62
CA ILE A 137 -3.15 -9.58 5.46
C ILE A 137 -1.95 -8.74 5.91
N LEU A 138 -2.11 -7.86 6.92
CA LEU A 138 -1.00 -7.09 7.48
C LEU A 138 0.16 -8.00 7.91
N GLN A 139 -0.15 -9.09 8.63
CA GLN A 139 0.87 -10.06 9.05
C GLN A 139 1.57 -10.75 7.88
N ARG A 140 0.94 -10.93 6.71
CA ARG A 140 1.58 -11.57 5.55
C ARG A 140 2.33 -10.61 4.64
N VAL A 141 2.01 -9.32 4.72
CA VAL A 141 2.65 -8.27 3.94
C VAL A 141 3.92 -7.77 4.63
N PHE A 142 3.86 -7.59 5.96
CA PHE A 142 4.91 -6.93 6.74
C PHE A 142 5.79 -7.86 7.58
N ASN A 143 5.54 -9.19 7.57
CA ASN A 143 6.51 -10.21 8.04
C ASN A 143 7.26 -10.84 6.86
#